data_AF-F3Y9V0-F1
#
_entry.id   AF-F3Y9V0-F1
#
_cell.length_a   1.000
_cell.length_b   1.000
_cell.length_c   1.000
_cell.angle_alpha   90.00
_cell.angle_beta   90.00
_cell.angle_gamma   90.00
#
_symmetry.space_group_name_H-M   'P 1'
#
loop_
_entity.id
_entity.type
_entity.pdbx_description
1 polymer ?
#
loop_
_entity_poly.entity_id
_entity_poly.type
_entity_poly.pdbx_seq_one_letter_code
_entity_poly.pdbx_strand_id
1 'polypeptide(L)'
;MKNKSTATQLEKKAGTSDYIVDKVLHFRYFTAIIVFILLVVFKIHGSSINMWDNYVSDYTKESKSGLIIGTPRSVRSDEWLVQTPYSLSQTQTGFKTHNPVMTMDGQNMIVGYNSPAWNLATIGKPFSWGYLLLGKEYGLSWYWNLKLIGLILLAFEMGLILIKKINIWRCYQGSGFHFHLLYNGGLFHR
;
A
#
# COMPACT_ATOMS: atom_id res chain seq x y z
N MET A 1 29.27 38.00 -5.37
CA MET A 1 28.11 38.13 -6.28
C MET A 1 27.61 36.72 -6.61
N LYS A 2 26.59 36.20 -5.91
CA LYS A 2 25.98 34.90 -6.27
C LYS A 2 25.26 35.08 -7.62
N ASN A 3 25.57 34.18 -8.54
CA ASN A 3 25.41 34.32 -9.98
C ASN A 3 23.92 34.30 -10.40
N LYS A 4 23.38 35.39 -10.97
CA LYS A 4 21.96 35.48 -11.44
C LYS A 4 21.58 34.31 -12.36
N SER A 5 22.55 33.80 -13.14
CA SER A 5 22.40 32.61 -13.98
C SER A 5 21.97 31.37 -13.19
N THR A 6 22.51 31.15 -11.99
CA THR A 6 22.16 30.00 -11.16
C THR A 6 20.74 30.07 -10.59
N ALA A 7 20.23 31.27 -10.27
CA ALA A 7 18.86 31.45 -9.77
C ALA A 7 17.81 31.14 -10.86
N THR A 8 18.02 31.61 -12.08
CA THR A 8 17.10 31.37 -13.21
C THR A 8 17.06 29.89 -13.63
N GLN A 9 18.18 29.18 -13.50
CA GLN A 9 18.26 27.73 -13.75
C GLN A 9 17.50 26.93 -12.67
N LEU A 10 17.60 27.35 -11.41
CA LEU A 10 16.88 26.72 -10.30
C LEU A 10 15.37 26.91 -10.41
N GLU A 11 14.90 28.11 -10.77
CA GLU A 11 13.46 28.38 -10.98
C GLU A 11 12.88 27.59 -12.15
N LYS A 12 13.60 27.49 -13.28
CA LYS A 12 13.18 26.64 -14.41
C LYS A 12 13.11 25.16 -14.02
N LYS A 13 14.08 24.67 -13.24
CA LYS A 13 14.10 23.29 -12.76
C LYS A 13 12.95 23.01 -11.78
N ALA A 14 12.67 23.96 -10.88
CA ALA A 14 11.53 23.88 -9.96
C ALA A 14 10.20 23.82 -10.72
N GLY A 15 9.95 24.74 -11.66
CA GLY A 15 8.73 24.75 -12.47
C GLY A 15 8.55 23.49 -13.33
N THR A 16 9.64 22.91 -13.83
CA THR A 16 9.59 21.62 -14.55
C THR A 16 9.26 20.46 -13.63
N SER A 17 9.83 20.44 -12.42
CA SER A 17 9.54 19.43 -11.39
C SER A 17 8.08 19.48 -10.96
N ASP A 18 7.55 20.67 -10.74
CA ASP A 18 6.16 20.87 -10.30
C ASP A 18 5.17 20.41 -11.38
N TYR A 19 5.48 20.67 -12.67
CA TYR A 19 4.69 20.17 -13.79
C TYR A 19 4.66 18.63 -13.86
N ILE A 20 5.80 17.97 -13.66
CA ILE A 20 5.88 16.51 -13.68
C ILE A 20 5.10 15.91 -12.52
N VAL A 21 5.27 16.47 -11.31
CA VAL A 21 4.54 16.02 -10.11
C VAL A 21 3.04 16.20 -10.30
N ASP A 22 2.59 17.34 -10.82
CA ASP A 22 1.17 17.58 -11.10
C ASP A 22 0.59 16.56 -12.09
N LYS A 23 1.32 16.26 -13.18
CA LYS A 23 0.92 15.22 -14.13
C LYS A 23 0.85 13.83 -13.50
N VAL A 24 1.82 13.46 -12.67
CA VAL A 24 1.83 12.18 -11.95
C VAL A 24 0.66 12.08 -10.98
N LEU A 25 0.34 13.15 -10.25
CA LEU A 25 -0.79 13.19 -9.32
C LEU A 25 -2.14 13.17 -10.04
N HIS A 26 -2.23 13.80 -11.21
CA HIS A 26 -3.42 13.76 -12.05
C HIS A 26 -3.70 12.33 -12.55
N PHE A 27 -2.68 11.61 -12.99
CA PHE A 27 -2.78 10.22 -13.46
C PHE A 27 -2.41 9.17 -12.41
N ARG A 28 -2.54 9.51 -11.11
CA ARG A 28 -2.05 8.70 -9.98
C ARG A 28 -2.48 7.23 -9.99
N TYR A 29 -3.72 6.93 -10.40
CA TYR A 29 -4.20 5.56 -10.47
C TYR A 29 -3.52 4.77 -11.60
N PHE A 30 -3.30 5.41 -12.74
CA PHE A 30 -2.61 4.80 -13.87
C PHE A 30 -1.14 4.56 -13.53
N THR A 31 -0.47 5.54 -12.92
CA THR A 31 0.93 5.37 -12.46
C THR A 31 1.04 4.30 -11.39
N ALA A 32 0.07 4.22 -10.45
CA ALA A 32 0.04 3.19 -9.43
C ALA A 32 -0.13 1.78 -10.01
N ILE A 33 -0.97 1.61 -11.03
CA ILE A 33 -1.14 0.33 -11.74
C ILE A 33 0.15 -0.08 -12.44
N ILE A 34 0.83 0.84 -13.12
CA ILE A 34 2.11 0.55 -13.78
C ILE A 34 3.15 0.11 -12.75
N VAL A 35 3.30 0.86 -11.65
CA VAL A 35 4.23 0.52 -10.58
C VAL A 35 3.88 -0.84 -9.97
N PHE A 36 2.61 -1.12 -9.74
CA PHE A 36 2.14 -2.40 -9.23
C PHE A 36 2.54 -3.57 -10.14
N ILE A 37 2.28 -3.46 -11.45
CA ILE A 37 2.64 -4.50 -12.43
C ILE A 37 4.15 -4.74 -12.42
N LEU A 38 4.96 -3.67 -12.42
CA LEU A 38 6.42 -3.79 -12.38
C LEU A 38 6.89 -4.53 -11.11
N LEU A 39 6.37 -4.15 -9.94
CA LEU A 39 6.74 -4.81 -8.68
C LEU A 39 6.38 -6.30 -8.67
N VAL A 40 5.20 -6.66 -9.23
CA VAL A 40 4.77 -8.05 -9.35
C VAL A 40 5.66 -8.83 -10.32
N VAL A 41 5.97 -8.28 -11.49
CA VAL A 41 6.85 -8.94 -12.49
C VAL A 41 8.24 -9.21 -11.91
N PHE A 42 8.81 -8.26 -11.16
CA PHE A 42 10.09 -8.42 -10.49
C PHE A 42 10.01 -9.20 -9.17
N LYS A 43 8.82 -9.69 -8.77
CA LYS A 43 8.58 -10.44 -7.53
C LYS A 43 8.99 -9.70 -6.26
N ILE A 44 8.96 -8.37 -6.29
CA ILE A 44 9.40 -7.54 -5.17
C ILE A 44 8.29 -7.55 -4.11
N HIS A 45 8.64 -7.85 -2.86
CA HIS A 45 7.72 -7.82 -1.73
C HIS A 45 8.43 -7.41 -0.43
N GLY A 46 7.68 -6.90 0.53
CA GLY A 46 8.18 -6.47 1.84
C GLY A 46 8.12 -7.53 2.94
N SER A 47 7.69 -8.76 2.64
CA SER A 47 7.56 -9.83 3.63
C SER A 47 8.89 -10.14 4.31
N SER A 48 8.87 -10.33 5.64
CA SER A 48 10.03 -10.81 6.39
C SER A 48 10.17 -12.34 6.32
N ILE A 49 9.89 -12.94 5.15
CA ILE A 49 9.91 -14.39 4.94
C ILE A 49 11.27 -15.02 5.24
N ASN A 50 12.36 -14.25 5.07
CA ASN A 50 13.72 -14.67 5.40
C ASN A 50 13.91 -14.98 6.91
N MET A 51 12.98 -14.59 7.79
CA MET A 51 13.00 -15.03 9.18
C MET A 51 12.89 -16.57 9.32
N TRP A 52 12.32 -17.25 8.32
CA TRP A 52 12.24 -18.71 8.27
C TRP A 52 13.60 -19.38 8.15
N ASP A 53 14.62 -18.70 7.63
CA ASP A 53 15.98 -19.26 7.60
C ASP A 53 16.46 -19.60 9.01
N ASN A 54 16.07 -18.84 10.04
CA ASN A 54 16.44 -19.15 11.44
C ASN A 54 15.78 -20.42 12.00
N TYR A 55 14.70 -20.92 11.37
CA TYR A 55 13.98 -22.13 11.81
C TYR A 55 14.32 -23.35 10.96
N VAL A 56 14.74 -23.13 9.72
CA VAL A 56 14.97 -24.19 8.71
C VAL A 56 16.45 -24.30 8.34
N SER A 57 17.33 -23.42 8.85
CA SER A 57 18.78 -23.44 8.60
C SER A 57 19.43 -24.79 8.89
N ASP A 58 18.90 -25.54 9.86
CA ASP A 58 19.41 -26.87 10.21
C ASP A 58 19.16 -27.91 9.10
N TYR A 59 18.21 -27.64 8.20
CA TYR A 59 17.80 -28.53 7.10
C TYR A 59 18.32 -28.07 5.73
N THR A 60 18.89 -26.87 5.60
CA THR A 60 19.36 -26.32 4.31
C THR A 60 20.82 -25.86 4.39
N LYS A 61 21.70 -26.54 3.64
CA LYS A 61 23.16 -26.28 3.61
C LYS A 61 23.57 -24.92 3.03
N GLU A 62 22.67 -24.21 2.36
CA GLU A 62 22.91 -22.87 1.82
C GLU A 62 21.64 -22.02 1.92
N SER A 63 21.56 -21.13 2.91
CA SER A 63 20.56 -20.06 2.95
C SER A 63 20.91 -19.05 1.85
N LYS A 64 20.26 -19.17 0.69
CA LYS A 64 20.26 -18.10 -0.31
C LYS A 64 19.26 -17.04 0.12
N SER A 65 19.73 -16.06 0.88
CA SER A 65 18.90 -14.95 1.35
C SER A 65 18.34 -14.17 0.15
N GLY A 66 17.01 -14.14 0.00
CA GLY A 66 16.32 -13.31 -1.00
C GLY A 66 16.23 -11.82 -0.63
N LEU A 67 17.08 -11.36 0.30
CA LEU A 67 17.06 -10.00 0.82
C LEU A 67 17.71 -9.03 -0.15
N ILE A 68 16.92 -8.11 -0.70
CA ILE A 68 17.45 -7.05 -1.57
C ILE A 68 17.93 -5.87 -0.73
N ILE A 69 17.12 -5.42 0.24
CA ILE A 69 17.40 -4.25 1.11
C ILE A 69 16.76 -4.47 2.50
N GLY A 70 17.42 -4.00 3.55
CA GLY A 70 16.87 -3.93 4.91
C GLY A 70 17.27 -5.11 5.80
N THR A 71 16.51 -5.35 6.87
CA THR A 71 16.70 -6.48 7.77
C THR A 71 15.35 -7.14 8.07
N PRO A 72 15.23 -8.47 8.04
CA PRO A 72 13.99 -9.16 8.40
C PRO A 72 13.66 -8.90 9.87
N ARG A 73 12.37 -8.69 10.19
CA ARG A 73 11.93 -8.31 11.54
C ARG A 73 10.94 -9.31 12.10
N SER A 74 11.24 -9.85 13.28
CA SER A 74 10.40 -10.83 13.97
C SER A 74 9.05 -10.26 14.42
N VAL A 75 8.96 -8.95 14.66
CA VAL A 75 7.76 -8.28 15.21
C VAL A 75 6.48 -8.47 14.38
N ARG A 76 6.59 -8.82 13.09
CA ARG A 76 5.43 -9.10 12.21
C ARG A 76 5.17 -10.58 12.00
N SER A 77 5.37 -11.40 13.04
CA SER A 77 5.18 -12.85 12.95
C SER A 77 3.75 -13.22 12.52
N ASP A 78 2.75 -12.39 12.79
CA ASP A 78 1.40 -12.53 12.24
C ASP A 78 1.38 -12.64 10.70
N GLU A 79 2.26 -11.91 10.01
CA GLU A 79 2.35 -11.91 8.55
C GLU A 79 3.30 -13.00 8.02
N TRP A 80 4.54 -13.03 8.47
CA TRP A 80 5.55 -13.94 7.89
C TRP A 80 5.52 -15.35 8.51
N LEU A 81 5.07 -15.51 9.76
CA LEU A 81 5.02 -16.80 10.47
C LEU A 81 3.64 -17.45 10.40
N VAL A 82 2.55 -16.67 10.30
CA VAL A 82 1.18 -17.22 10.23
C VAL A 82 0.61 -17.11 8.82
N GLN A 83 0.41 -15.89 8.31
CA GLN A 83 -0.29 -15.71 7.04
C GLN A 83 0.39 -16.35 5.83
N THR A 84 1.70 -16.15 5.73
CA THR A 84 2.47 -16.54 4.57
C THR A 84 2.53 -18.07 4.44
N PRO A 85 2.86 -18.86 5.48
CA PRO A 85 2.79 -20.32 5.44
C PRO A 85 1.42 -20.87 5.09
N TYR A 86 0.34 -20.27 5.62
CA TYR A 86 -1.04 -20.62 5.26
C TYR A 86 -1.29 -20.47 3.75
N SER A 87 -0.79 -19.38 3.16
CA SER A 87 -0.93 -19.14 1.72
C SER A 87 -0.02 -20.05 0.89
N LEU A 88 1.20 -20.35 1.37
CA LEU A 88 2.14 -21.24 0.69
C LEU A 88 1.67 -22.70 0.69
N SER A 89 1.09 -23.21 1.77
CA SER A 89 0.57 -24.59 1.80
C SER A 89 -0.58 -24.80 0.82
N GLN A 90 -1.37 -23.75 0.54
CA GLN A 90 -2.39 -23.79 -0.49
C GLN A 90 -1.80 -23.97 -1.88
N THR A 91 -0.67 -23.35 -2.16
CA THR A 91 0.02 -23.51 -3.45
C THR A 91 0.52 -24.95 -3.64
N GLN A 92 0.86 -25.66 -2.56
CA GLN A 92 1.30 -27.06 -2.62
C GLN A 92 0.14 -28.07 -2.70
N THR A 93 -1.00 -27.74 -2.11
CA THR A 93 -2.18 -28.63 -2.04
C THR A 93 -3.18 -28.42 -3.18
N GLY A 94 -2.90 -27.47 -4.08
CA GLY A 94 -3.72 -27.17 -5.25
C GLY A 94 -4.94 -26.30 -4.95
N PHE A 95 -4.86 -25.45 -3.93
CA PHE A 95 -5.91 -24.49 -3.53
C PHE A 95 -7.27 -25.15 -3.17
N LYS A 96 -7.22 -26.35 -2.58
CA LYS A 96 -8.42 -27.06 -2.12
C LYS A 96 -9.06 -26.33 -0.94
N THR A 97 -10.38 -26.38 -0.88
CA THR A 97 -11.16 -25.71 0.19
C THR A 97 -10.85 -26.27 1.59
N HIS A 98 -10.57 -27.57 1.68
CA HIS A 98 -10.08 -28.23 2.88
C HIS A 98 -8.64 -28.68 2.66
N ASN A 99 -7.73 -28.26 3.55
CA ASN A 99 -6.32 -28.62 3.49
C ASN A 99 -5.96 -29.50 4.70
N PRO A 100 -5.56 -30.77 4.49
CA PRO A 100 -5.21 -31.70 5.55
C PRO A 100 -3.81 -31.48 6.15
N VAL A 101 -2.97 -30.67 5.52
CA VAL A 101 -1.59 -30.37 5.96
C VAL A 101 -1.57 -29.27 7.03
N MET A 102 -2.62 -28.46 7.07
CA MET A 102 -2.76 -27.37 8.03
C MET A 102 -3.57 -27.87 9.23
N THR A 103 -2.93 -27.90 10.42
CA THR A 103 -3.49 -28.43 11.68
C THR A 103 -3.64 -29.97 11.68
N MET A 104 -3.81 -30.58 12.86
CA MET A 104 -3.87 -32.05 13.03
C MET A 104 -5.05 -32.71 12.30
N ASP A 105 -6.21 -32.05 12.24
CA ASP A 105 -7.43 -32.57 11.61
C ASP A 105 -7.74 -31.95 10.23
N GLY A 106 -6.76 -31.23 9.67
CA GLY A 106 -6.99 -30.38 8.51
C GLY A 106 -7.84 -29.15 8.84
N GLN A 107 -7.87 -28.17 7.93
CA GLN A 107 -8.57 -26.92 8.17
C GLN A 107 -9.24 -26.38 6.91
N ASN A 108 -10.40 -25.73 7.10
CA ASN A 108 -11.11 -25.03 6.04
C ASN A 108 -10.40 -23.71 5.72
N MET A 109 -9.95 -23.57 4.48
CA MET A 109 -9.06 -22.51 4.03
C MET A 109 -9.82 -21.27 3.56
N ILE A 110 -11.14 -21.39 3.36
CA ILE A 110 -12.03 -20.28 3.05
C ILE A 110 -12.16 -19.37 4.28
N VAL A 111 -12.28 -19.98 5.46
CA VAL A 111 -12.38 -19.31 6.78
C VAL A 111 -10.99 -19.09 7.38
N GLY A 112 -10.07 -20.04 7.19
CA GLY A 112 -8.71 -19.99 7.73
C GLY A 112 -7.87 -18.86 7.14
N TYR A 113 -7.63 -17.82 7.95
CA TYR A 113 -6.65 -16.75 7.75
C TYR A 113 -6.67 -16.06 6.36
N ASN A 114 -7.83 -16.01 5.73
CA ASN A 114 -8.02 -15.45 4.38
C ASN A 114 -7.14 -16.12 3.30
N SER A 115 -6.88 -17.42 3.43
CA SER A 115 -6.02 -18.17 2.53
C SER A 115 -6.64 -18.32 1.11
N PRO A 116 -5.83 -18.35 0.03
CA PRO A 116 -6.32 -18.59 -1.33
C PRO A 116 -6.89 -20.02 -1.46
N ALA A 117 -8.15 -20.14 -1.87
CA ALA A 117 -8.77 -21.43 -2.20
C ALA A 117 -9.71 -21.26 -3.41
N TRP A 118 -9.89 -22.31 -4.21
CA TRP A 118 -10.89 -22.32 -5.29
C TRP A 118 -12.30 -22.42 -4.70
N ASN A 119 -12.90 -21.26 -4.45
CA ASN A 119 -14.28 -21.14 -3.98
C ASN A 119 -14.88 -19.81 -4.46
N LEU A 120 -16.21 -19.75 -4.54
CA LEU A 120 -16.97 -18.55 -4.87
C LEU A 120 -16.64 -17.38 -3.92
N ALA A 121 -16.40 -17.67 -2.64
CA ALA A 121 -15.99 -16.66 -1.65
C ALA A 121 -14.67 -15.96 -2.01
N THR A 122 -13.82 -16.56 -2.83
CA THR A 122 -12.53 -16.00 -3.23
C THR A 122 -12.67 -14.89 -4.28
N ILE A 123 -13.82 -14.81 -4.97
CA ILE A 123 -14.13 -13.67 -5.83
C ILE A 123 -14.22 -12.37 -5.02
N GLY A 124 -14.69 -12.43 -3.77
CA GLY A 124 -14.73 -11.28 -2.86
C GLY A 124 -13.36 -10.88 -2.27
N LYS A 125 -12.27 -11.57 -2.64
CA LYS A 125 -10.96 -11.47 -2.00
C LYS A 125 -9.87 -11.11 -3.02
N PRO A 126 -9.82 -9.87 -3.52
CA PRO A 126 -8.87 -9.47 -4.57
C PRO A 126 -7.39 -9.61 -4.15
N PHE A 127 -7.10 -9.60 -2.85
CA PHE A 127 -5.76 -9.83 -2.33
C PHE A 127 -5.24 -11.25 -2.56
N SER A 128 -6.10 -12.27 -2.65
CA SER A 128 -5.67 -13.66 -2.81
C SER A 128 -5.56 -14.09 -4.28
N TRP A 129 -6.06 -13.29 -5.23
CA TRP A 129 -6.04 -13.61 -6.65
C TRP A 129 -4.64 -13.81 -7.22
N GLY A 130 -3.66 -13.03 -6.76
CA GLY A 130 -2.27 -13.20 -7.18
C GLY A 130 -1.73 -14.60 -6.93
N TYR A 131 -2.08 -15.22 -5.79
CA TYR A 131 -1.67 -16.58 -5.49
C TYR A 131 -2.33 -17.61 -6.40
N LEU A 132 -3.62 -17.44 -6.71
CA LEU A 132 -4.37 -18.36 -7.57
C LEU A 132 -3.92 -18.31 -9.03
N LEU A 133 -3.64 -17.12 -9.56
CA LEU A 133 -3.37 -16.92 -10.98
C LEU A 133 -1.88 -17.01 -11.33
N LEU A 134 -1.00 -16.49 -10.48
CA LEU A 134 0.42 -16.29 -10.80
C LEU A 134 1.34 -17.24 -10.00
N GLY A 135 0.80 -17.97 -9.02
CA GLY A 135 1.56 -18.90 -8.17
C GLY A 135 2.18 -18.27 -6.93
N LYS A 136 3.06 -19.02 -6.24
CA LYS A 136 3.55 -18.69 -4.89
C LYS A 136 4.29 -17.35 -4.77
N GLU A 137 5.30 -17.12 -5.62
CA GLU A 137 6.23 -15.98 -5.51
C GLU A 137 5.57 -14.69 -5.99
N TYR A 138 4.91 -14.76 -7.15
CA TYR A 138 4.15 -13.65 -7.70
C TYR A 138 2.92 -13.33 -6.84
N GLY A 139 2.29 -14.32 -6.23
CA GLY A 139 1.17 -14.14 -5.31
C GLY A 139 1.55 -13.38 -4.04
N LEU A 140 2.73 -13.67 -3.47
CA LEU A 140 3.23 -12.94 -2.30
C LEU A 140 3.51 -11.48 -2.64
N SER A 141 4.10 -11.23 -3.81
CA SER A 141 4.32 -9.89 -4.34
C SER A 141 3.01 -9.14 -4.62
N TRP A 142 2.04 -9.78 -5.26
CA TRP A 142 0.70 -9.22 -5.48
C TRP A 142 0.05 -8.79 -4.16
N TYR A 143 0.04 -9.69 -3.19
CA TYR A 143 -0.58 -9.46 -1.88
C TYR A 143 0.00 -8.25 -1.17
N TRP A 144 1.33 -8.15 -1.12
CA TRP A 144 2.05 -7.07 -0.47
C TRP A 144 1.88 -5.74 -1.17
N ASN A 145 2.08 -5.72 -2.49
CA ASN A 145 2.02 -4.49 -3.26
C ASN A 145 0.59 -3.93 -3.35
N LEU A 146 -0.42 -4.80 -3.46
CA LEU A 146 -1.81 -4.36 -3.51
C LEU A 146 -2.24 -3.69 -2.20
N LYS A 147 -1.83 -4.24 -1.05
CA LYS A 147 -2.05 -3.61 0.26
C LYS A 147 -1.34 -2.27 0.38
N LEU A 148 -0.05 -2.22 0.03
CA LEU A 148 0.77 -1.02 0.19
C LEU A 148 0.27 0.12 -0.70
N ILE A 149 0.06 -0.15 -1.99
CA ILE A 149 -0.44 0.85 -2.94
C ILE A 149 -1.87 1.27 -2.58
N GLY A 150 -2.73 0.31 -2.22
CA GLY A 150 -4.09 0.60 -1.78
C GLY A 150 -4.11 1.54 -0.57
N LEU A 151 -3.24 1.30 0.41
CA LEU A 151 -3.12 2.14 1.61
C LEU A 151 -2.62 3.55 1.27
N ILE A 152 -1.60 3.67 0.40
CA ILE A 152 -1.06 4.97 -0.02
C ILE A 152 -2.12 5.78 -0.77
N LEU A 153 -2.81 5.17 -1.73
CA LEU A 153 -3.87 5.83 -2.49
C LEU A 153 -5.02 6.26 -1.55
N LEU A 154 -5.46 5.37 -0.65
CA LEU A 154 -6.50 5.69 0.32
C LEU A 154 -6.09 6.85 1.22
N ALA A 155 -4.88 6.83 1.79
CA ALA A 155 -4.38 7.90 2.64
C ALA A 155 -4.29 9.24 1.88
N PHE A 156 -3.88 9.19 0.61
CA PHE A 156 -3.83 10.36 -0.26
C PHE A 156 -5.22 10.95 -0.53
N GLU A 157 -6.21 10.13 -0.89
CA GLU A 157 -7.60 10.58 -1.08
C GLU A 157 -8.19 11.19 0.20
N MET A 158 -7.97 10.54 1.34
CA MET A 158 -8.41 11.06 2.63
C MET A 158 -7.77 12.42 2.93
N GLY A 159 -6.49 12.60 2.61
CA GLY A 159 -5.79 13.87 2.72
C GLY A 159 -6.40 14.96 1.83
N LEU A 160 -6.68 14.66 0.57
CA LEU A 160 -7.31 15.60 -0.38
C LEU A 160 -8.71 16.04 0.08
N ILE A 161 -9.53 15.09 0.51
CA ILE A 161 -10.89 15.36 1.03
C ILE A 161 -10.81 16.29 2.25
N LEU A 162 -9.86 16.03 3.16
CA LEU A 162 -9.67 16.86 4.35
C LEU A 162 -9.26 18.29 4.00
N ILE A 163 -8.30 18.46 3.08
CA ILE A 163 -7.82 19.80 2.64
C ILE A 163 -8.96 20.59 1.96
N LYS A 164 -9.73 19.95 1.08
CA LYS A 164 -10.87 20.58 0.41
C LYS A 164 -11.91 21.06 1.43
N LYS A 165 -12.21 20.25 2.44
CA LYS A 165 -13.14 20.61 3.53
C LYS A 165 -12.63 21.77 4.37
N ILE A 166 -11.33 21.80 4.71
CA ILE A 166 -10.71 22.89 5.46
C ILE A 166 -10.78 24.21 4.67
N ASN A 167 -10.49 24.20 3.36
CA ASN A 167 -10.55 25.40 2.54
C ASN A 167 -11.98 25.96 2.41
N ILE A 168 -12.99 25.08 2.32
CA ILE A 168 -14.41 25.48 2.35
C ILE A 168 -14.75 26.09 3.71
N TRP A 169 -14.37 25.46 4.82
CA TRP A 169 -14.59 25.99 6.17
C TRP A 169 -13.93 27.36 6.40
N ARG A 170 -12.70 27.55 5.88
CA ARG A 170 -12.01 28.85 5.91
C ARG A 170 -12.78 29.93 5.13
N CYS A 171 -13.39 29.57 4.00
CA CYS A 171 -14.22 30.50 3.23
C CYS A 171 -15.49 30.91 4.00
N TYR A 172 -16.17 29.96 4.66
CA TYR A 172 -17.32 30.24 5.52
C TYR A 172 -16.96 31.10 6.74
N GLN A 173 -15.83 30.86 7.39
CA GLN A 173 -15.39 31.70 8.52
C GLN A 173 -14.96 33.10 8.07
N GLY A 174 -14.28 33.22 6.92
CA GLY A 174 -13.89 34.52 6.35
C GLY A 174 -15.08 35.37 5.90
N SER A 175 -16.15 34.74 5.41
CA SER A 175 -17.39 35.43 5.05
C SER A 175 -18.28 35.75 6.27
N GLY A 176 -18.28 34.91 7.30
CA GLY A 176 -18.98 35.16 8.57
C GLY A 176 -18.37 36.30 9.40
N PHE A 177 -17.05 36.50 9.35
CA PHE A 177 -16.37 37.60 10.05
C PHE A 177 -16.61 38.98 9.39
N HIS A 178 -16.90 39.02 8.09
CA HIS A 178 -17.18 40.26 7.38
C HIS A 178 -18.60 40.79 7.64
N PHE A 179 -19.54 39.92 8.03
CA PHE A 179 -20.92 40.34 8.34
C PHE A 179 -21.07 40.94 9.75
N HIS A 180 -20.16 40.60 10.68
CA HIS A 180 -20.21 41.12 12.05
C HIS A 180 -19.59 42.53 12.20
N LEU A 181 -18.74 42.95 11.27
CA LEU A 181 -18.16 44.30 11.24
C LEU A 181 -19.04 45.34 10.53
N LEU A 182 -20.03 44.92 9.73
CA LEU A 182 -20.94 45.84 9.04
C LEU A 182 -22.20 46.21 9.85
N TYR A 183 -22.46 45.53 10.98
CA TYR A 183 -23.63 45.80 11.84
C TYR A 183 -23.33 46.63 13.11
N ASN A 184 -22.06 46.97 13.38
CA ASN A 184 -21.64 47.72 14.57
C ASN A 184 -21.04 49.11 14.25
N GLY A 185 -21.34 49.66 13.07
CA GLY A 185 -20.76 50.93 12.59
C GLY A 185 -21.70 52.14 12.58
N GLY A 186 -22.89 52.06 13.20
CA GLY A 186 -23.83 53.18 13.12
C GLY A 186 -24.88 53.20 14.20
N LEU A 187 -24.54 53.66 15.41
CA LEU A 187 -25.55 54.23 16.31
C LEU A 187 -24.90 55.30 17.25
N PHE A 188 -25.31 56.55 17.00
CA PHE A 188 -25.41 57.70 17.91
C PHE A 188 -24.18 58.53 18.28
N HIS A 189 -23.93 59.53 17.42
CA HIS A 189 -23.67 60.90 17.87
C HIS A 189 -24.98 61.49 18.43
N ARG A 190 -25.08 61.64 19.75
CA ARG A 190 -25.77 62.74 20.45
C ARG A 190 -25.44 62.70 21.93
#